data_AF-A0A968AU28-F1
#
_entry.id   AF-A0A968AU28-F1
#
_cell.length_a   1.000
_cell.length_b   1.000
_cell.length_c   1.000
_cell.angle_alpha   90.00
_cell.angle_beta   90.00
_cell.angle_gamma   90.00
#
_symmetry.space_group_name_H-M   'P 1'
#
loop_
_entity.id
_entity.type
_entity.pdbx_description
1 polymer ?
#
loop_
_entity_poly.entity_id
_entity_poly.type
_entity_poly.pdbx_seq_one_letter_code
_entity_poly.pdbx_strand_id
1 'polypeptide(L)' 'EIINGSRRRRIAAGSGTRVQDINQLLRQFSEMKKMMKRMKKMKTKPGIRPGAFPF' A
#
# COMPACT_ATOMS: atom_id res chain seq x y z
N GLU A 1 -10.48 -9.95 1.40
CA GLU A 1 -10.34 -8.70 2.19
C GLU A 1 -10.48 -9.02 3.69
N ILE A 2 -9.41 -8.87 4.48
CA ILE A 2 -9.39 -9.22 5.92
C ILE A 2 -10.19 -8.20 6.75
N ILE A 3 -10.37 -6.96 6.27
CA ILE A 3 -11.14 -5.92 6.94
C ILE A 3 -12.51 -5.77 6.25
N ASN A 4 -13.49 -6.54 6.72
CA ASN A 4 -14.88 -6.49 6.26
C ASN A 4 -15.70 -5.42 7.01
N GLY A 5 -16.97 -5.24 6.63
CA GLY A 5 -17.85 -4.22 7.21
C GLY A 5 -18.07 -4.34 8.72
N SER A 6 -18.13 -5.57 9.26
CA SER A 6 -18.24 -5.80 10.71
C SER A 6 -16.99 -5.34 11.44
N ARG A 7 -15.80 -5.68 10.91
CA ARG A 7 -14.51 -5.24 11.47
C ARG A 7 -14.35 -3.73 11.42
N ARG A 8 -14.77 -3.06 10.34
CA ARG A 8 -14.77 -1.59 10.26
C ARG A 8 -15.64 -0.94 11.33
N ARG A 9 -16.84 -1.48 11.59
CA ARG A 9 -17.72 -1.01 12.68
C ARG A 9 -17.07 -1.17 14.05
N ARG A 10 -16.44 -2.31 14.33
CA ARG A 10 -15.73 -2.53 15.59
C ARG A 10 -14.55 -1.56 15.76
N ILE A 11 -13.77 -1.32 14.70
CA ILE A 11 -12.66 -0.38 14.74
C ILE A 11 -13.19 1.04 15.01
N ALA A 12 -14.20 1.48 14.25
CA ALA A 12 -14.85 2.78 14.46
C ALA A 12 -15.33 2.96 15.91
N ALA A 13 -16.03 1.96 16.45
CA ALA A 13 -16.52 1.97 17.83
C ALA A 13 -15.38 1.99 18.86
N GLY A 14 -14.29 1.24 18.62
CA GLY A 14 -13.14 1.16 19.53
C GLY A 14 -12.19 2.35 19.46
N SER A 15 -12.11 3.04 18.32
CA SER A 15 -11.23 4.22 18.14
C SER A 15 -11.97 5.56 18.21
N GLY A 16 -13.30 5.57 18.36
CA GLY A 16 -14.10 6.79 18.38
C GLY A 16 -14.16 7.53 17.03
N THR A 17 -13.96 6.82 15.92
CA THR A 17 -13.94 7.39 14.56
C THR A 17 -15.13 6.92 13.74
N ARG A 18 -15.41 7.55 12.59
CA ARG A 18 -16.50 7.11 11.72
C ARG A 18 -16.04 5.99 10.80
N VAL A 19 -16.99 5.13 10.40
CA VAL A 19 -16.73 4.06 9.41
C VAL A 19 -16.28 4.64 8.05
N GLN A 20 -16.71 5.86 7.73
CA GLN A 20 -16.32 6.57 6.51
C GLN A 20 -14.83 6.92 6.52
N ASP A 21 -14.32 7.42 7.64
CA ASP A 21 -12.90 7.78 7.82
C ASP A 21 -12.01 6.55 7.65
N ILE A 22 -12.46 5.41 8.19
CA ILE A 22 -11.76 4.12 8.04
C ILE A 22 -11.73 3.70 6.57
N ASN A 23 -12.83 3.87 5.82
CA ASN A 23 -12.85 3.54 4.40
C ASN A 23 -11.88 4.41 3.60
N GLN A 24 -11.78 5.69 3.93
CA GLN A 24 -10.85 6.61 3.28
C GLN A 24 -9.39 6.24 3.59
N LEU A 25 -9.08 5.93 4.85
CA LEU A 25 -7.75 5.48 5.27
C LEU A 25 -7.35 4.18 4.55
N LEU A 26 -8.25 3.21 4.46
CA LEU A 26 -7.99 1.94 3.77
C LEU A 26 -7.72 2.14 2.28
N ARG A 27 -8.42 3.09 1.63
CA ARG A 27 -8.17 3.46 0.23
C ARG A 27 -6.76 4.03 0.07
N GLN A 28 -6.40 5.05 0.87
CA GLN A 28 -5.07 5.67 0.85
C GLN A 28 -3.96 4.65 1.11
N PHE A 29 -4.15 3.77 2.10
CA PHE A 29 -3.20 2.70 2.38
C PHE A 29 -3.05 1.75 1.19
N SER A 30 -4.16 1.38 0.52
CA SER A 30 -4.11 0.50 -0.64
C SER A 30 -3.34 1.13 -1.82
N GLU A 31 -3.48 2.43 -2.02
CA GLU A 31 -2.77 3.20 -3.05
C GLU A 31 -1.28 3.31 -2.73
N MET A 32 -0.92 3.66 -1.49
CA MET A 32 0.46 3.66 -1.03
C MET A 32 1.09 2.28 -1.14
N LYS A 33 0.38 1.22 -0.77
CA LYS A 33 0.86 -0.17 -0.91
C LYS A 33 1.13 -0.53 -2.37
N LYS A 34 0.27 -0.10 -3.30
CA LYS A 34 0.49 -0.27 -4.75
C LYS A 34 1.73 0.49 -5.21
N MET A 35 1.89 1.74 -4.78
CA MET A 35 3.05 2.58 -5.11
C MET A 35 4.35 1.98 -4.57
N MET A 36 4.38 1.60 -3.30
CA MET A 36 5.51 0.91 -2.65
C MET A 36 5.89 -0.37 -3.40
N LYS A 37 4.91 -1.16 -3.86
CA LYS A 37 5.16 -2.36 -4.66
C LYS A 37 5.76 -2.04 -6.03
N ARG A 38 5.29 -0.97 -6.69
CA ARG A 38 5.86 -0.50 -7.97
C ARG A 38 7.29 0.00 -7.80
N MET A 39 7.54 0.82 -6.76
CA MET A 39 8.88 1.32 -6.44
C MET A 39 9.85 0.18 -6.08
N LYS A 40 9.40 -0.80 -5.29
CA LYS A 40 10.19 -2.01 -5.00
C LYS A 40 10.55 -2.74 -6.30
N LYS A 41 9.57 -3.02 -7.18
CA LYS A 41 9.83 -3.65 -8.49
C LYS A 41 10.79 -2.85 -9.36
N MET A 42 10.75 -1.52 -9.29
CA MET A 42 11.67 -0.66 -10.06
C MET A 42 13.10 -0.73 -9.50
N LYS A 43 13.27 -0.74 -8.17
CA LYS A 43 14.57 -0.98 -7.52
C LYS A 43 15.12 -2.41 -7.74
N THR A 44 14.25 -3.40 -7.98
CA THR A 44 14.64 -4.80 -8.21
C THR A 44 14.88 -5.14 -9.68
N LYS A 45 14.69 -4.22 -10.63
CA LYS A 45 15.19 -4.41 -12.01
C LYS A 45 16.67 -4.01 -12.05
N PRO A 46 17.63 -4.96 -12.16
CA PRO A 46 19.01 -4.62 -12.42
C PRO A 46 19.12 -4.26 -13.89
N GLY A 47 18.84 -3.00 -14.23
CA GLY A 47 18.71 -2.54 -15.61
C GLY A 47 19.54 -1.32 -15.97
N ILE A 48 20.38 -0.83 -15.05
CA ILE A 48 21.42 0.15 -15.35
C ILE A 48 22.68 -0.34 -14.63
N ARG A 49 23.43 -1.25 -15.26
CA ARG A 49 24.86 -1.37 -15.00
C ARG A 49 25.53 -0.42 -16.00
N PRO A 50 25.88 0.83 -15.61
CA PRO A 50 26.74 1.63 -16.46
C PRO A 50 28.13 0.99 -16.37
N GLY A 51 28.53 0.22 -17.38
CA GLY A 51 29.87 -0.39 -17.40
C GLY A 51 29.96 -1.87 -17.80
N ALA A 52 28.99 -2.43 -18.53
CA ALA A 52 29.31 -3.61 -19.36
C ALA A 52 30.11 -3.14 -20.59
N PHE A 53 31.37 -2.75 -20.38
CA PHE A 53 32.31 -2.45 -21.45
C PHE A 53 32.69 -3.76 -22.14
N PRO A 54 32.51 -3.85 -23.47
CA PRO A 54 32.97 -5.01 -24.23
C PRO A 54 34.50 -4.94 -24.34
N PHE A 55 35.14 -6.09 -24.14
CA PHE A 55 36.43 -6.40 -24.75
C PHE A 55 36.14 -7.19 -26.03
#